data_AF-A0A521IPL6-F1
#
_entry.id   AF-A0A521IPL6-F1
#
_cell.length_a   1.000
_cell.length_b   1.000
_cell.length_c   1.000
_cell.angle_alpha   90.00
_cell.angle_beta   90.00
_cell.angle_gamma   90.00
#
_symmetry.space_group_name_H-M   'P 1'
#
loop_
_entity.id
_entity.type
_entity.pdbx_description
1 polymer ?
#
loop_
_entity_poly.entity_id
_entity_poly.type
_entity_poly.pdbx_seq_one_letter_code
_entity_poly.pdbx_strand_id
1 'polypeptide(L)'
;MIYDTLDALDHYAHLFIVDNPVYEPHHPEPFDGMFTAHSHWGTVFLVKEGEVLVCSTHARQPGTLLRDINGFVHHESSGITSTARVDANHFIFFHPYEPYALIVEKEAAVARLLVEVR
;
A
#
# COMPACT_ATOMS: atom_id res chain seq x y z
N MET A 1 7.96 -1.06 -5.91
CA MET A 1 6.54 -1.47 -6.04
C MET A 1 6.44 -2.72 -6.89
N ILE A 2 5.72 -3.74 -6.41
CA ILE A 2 5.38 -4.97 -7.15
C ILE A 2 3.85 -5.03 -7.23
N TYR A 3 3.30 -5.23 -8.41
CA TYR A 3 1.87 -5.44 -8.65
C TYR A 3 1.71 -6.69 -9.50
N ASP A 4 1.00 -7.69 -8.98
CA ASP A 4 0.79 -8.97 -9.66
C ASP A 4 -0.47 -9.68 -9.13
N THR A 5 -0.76 -10.85 -9.69
CA THR A 5 -1.84 -11.75 -9.29
C THR A 5 -1.53 -12.47 -7.98
N LEU A 6 -2.57 -12.86 -7.23
CA LEU A 6 -2.42 -13.61 -5.99
C LEU A 6 -1.75 -14.98 -6.21
N ASP A 7 -1.98 -15.63 -7.35
CA ASP A 7 -1.33 -16.90 -7.67
C ASP A 7 0.20 -16.78 -7.80
N ALA A 8 0.73 -15.56 -7.99
CA ALA A 8 2.16 -15.29 -8.05
C ALA A 8 2.80 -15.00 -6.69
N LEU A 9 2.04 -14.92 -5.59
CA LEU A 9 2.56 -14.60 -4.24
C LEU A 9 3.70 -15.52 -3.82
N ASP A 10 3.59 -16.82 -4.11
CA ASP A 10 4.62 -17.81 -3.76
C ASP A 10 5.96 -17.53 -4.45
N HIS A 11 5.95 -16.90 -5.64
CA HIS A 11 7.19 -16.48 -6.31
C HIS A 11 7.93 -15.39 -5.52
N TYR A 12 7.22 -14.62 -4.70
CA TYR A 12 7.77 -13.53 -3.89
C TYR A 12 8.04 -13.90 -2.43
N ALA A 13 7.85 -15.16 -2.03
CA ALA A 13 8.08 -15.63 -0.66
C ALA A 13 9.52 -15.42 -0.14
N HIS A 14 10.47 -15.20 -1.05
CA HIS A 14 11.86 -14.84 -0.72
C HIS A 14 12.03 -13.38 -0.30
N LEU A 15 11.12 -12.48 -0.71
CA LEU A 15 11.15 -11.05 -0.37
C LEU A 15 10.36 -10.75 0.90
N PHE A 16 9.18 -11.35 1.04
CA PHE A 16 8.27 -11.15 2.16
C PHE A 16 7.33 -12.35 2.33
N ILE A 17 6.73 -12.49 3.51
CA ILE A 17 5.70 -13.50 3.79
C ILE A 17 4.42 -12.77 4.21
N VAL A 18 3.29 -13.26 3.68
CA VAL A 18 1.95 -12.79 4.02
C VAL A 18 1.26 -13.85 4.88
N ASP A 19 1.02 -13.53 6.15
CA ASP A 19 0.33 -14.43 7.07
C ASP A 19 -0.92 -13.76 7.65
N ASN A 20 -2.04 -14.50 7.67
CA ASN A 20 -3.30 -14.15 8.35
C ASN A 20 -3.83 -12.73 8.08
N PRO A 21 -4.25 -12.40 6.84
CA PRO A 21 -4.79 -11.09 6.53
C PRO A 21 -6.06 -10.77 7.33
N VAL A 22 -6.06 -9.62 7.99
CA VAL A 22 -7.26 -9.01 8.59
C VAL A 22 -7.81 -7.99 7.61
N TYR A 23 -9.04 -8.21 7.15
CA TYR A 23 -9.70 -7.33 6.21
C TYR A 23 -10.60 -6.33 6.94
N GLU A 24 -10.42 -5.06 6.63
CA GLU A 24 -11.20 -3.96 7.16
C GLU A 24 -12.06 -3.34 6.05
N PRO A 25 -13.30 -2.91 6.34
CA PRO A 25 -14.13 -2.21 5.37
C PRO A 25 -13.59 -0.79 5.15
N HIS A 26 -13.47 -0.40 3.89
CA HIS A 26 -13.16 0.95 3.46
C HIS A 26 -14.32 1.52 2.66
N HIS A 27 -14.75 2.73 3.01
CA HIS A 27 -15.81 3.45 2.32
C HIS A 27 -15.22 4.48 1.35
N PRO A 28 -16.00 4.97 0.38
CA PRO A 28 -15.53 5.99 -0.53
C PRO A 28 -15.24 7.31 0.17
N GLU A 29 -14.02 7.81 0.02
CA GLU A 29 -13.57 9.08 0.59
C GLU A 29 -12.81 9.89 -0.47
N PRO A 30 -12.94 11.24 -0.48
CA PRO A 30 -12.14 12.08 -1.34
C PRO A 30 -10.64 11.93 -1.04
N PHE A 31 -9.81 11.88 -2.08
CA PHE A 31 -8.37 11.90 -1.90
C PHE A 31 -7.91 13.22 -1.29
N ASP A 32 -7.20 13.15 -0.17
CA ASP A 32 -6.75 14.29 0.63
C ASP A 32 -5.37 14.84 0.23
N GLY A 33 -4.70 14.21 -0.74
CA GLY A 33 -3.34 14.58 -1.17
C GLY A 33 -2.24 14.01 -0.27
N MET A 34 -2.59 13.18 0.72
CA MET A 34 -1.65 12.53 1.63
C MET A 34 -1.24 11.18 1.11
N PHE A 35 0.07 10.95 1.12
CA PHE A 35 0.64 9.64 0.89
C PHE A 35 1.33 9.18 2.17
N THR A 36 1.34 7.87 2.36
CA THR A 36 1.93 7.20 3.52
C THR A 36 2.95 6.18 3.04
N ALA A 37 3.99 5.97 3.82
CA ALA A 37 4.93 4.86 3.66
C ALA A 37 5.27 4.32 5.05
N HIS A 38 5.76 3.09 5.13
CA HIS A 38 6.34 2.58 6.36
C HIS A 38 7.87 2.63 6.28
N SER A 39 8.55 3.07 7.35
CA SER A 39 10.01 3.26 7.37
C SER A 39 10.83 1.97 7.51
N HIS A 40 10.31 0.94 8.19
CA HIS A 40 11.04 -0.30 8.50
C HIS A 40 10.50 -1.56 7.81
N TRP A 41 9.21 -1.59 7.48
CA TRP A 41 8.49 -2.75 6.96
C TRP A 41 8.00 -2.43 5.55
N GLY A 42 7.92 -3.46 4.71
CA GLY A 42 7.18 -3.35 3.46
C GLY A 42 5.67 -3.35 3.73
N THR A 43 4.89 -2.84 2.79
CA THR A 43 3.42 -2.84 2.90
C THR A 43 2.81 -3.64 1.76
N VAL A 44 2.04 -4.67 2.08
CA VAL A 44 1.23 -5.43 1.10
C VAL A 44 -0.23 -5.05 1.27
N PHE A 45 -0.90 -4.74 0.17
CA PHE A 45 -2.35 -4.62 0.13
C PHE A 45 -2.97 -5.82 -0.57
N LEU A 46 -4.01 -6.37 0.05
CA LEU A 46 -4.89 -7.39 -0.52
C LEU A 46 -6.32 -6.89 -0.47
N VAL A 47 -7.12 -7.26 -1.46
CA VAL A 47 -8.56 -6.99 -1.49
C VAL A 47 -9.30 -8.31 -1.42
N LYS A 48 -10.36 -8.37 -0.62
CA LYS A 48 -11.26 -9.53 -0.56
C LYS A 48 -12.54 -9.29 -1.36
N GLU A 49 -13.09 -8.08 -1.26
CA GLU A 49 -14.33 -7.66 -1.92
C GLU A 49 -14.15 -6.24 -2.44
N GLY A 50 -14.68 -5.96 -3.64
CA GLY A 50 -14.54 -4.67 -4.30
C GLY A 50 -13.21 -4.50 -5.04
N GLU A 51 -12.83 -3.25 -5.27
CA GLU A 51 -11.57 -2.85 -5.89
C GLU A 51 -11.08 -1.53 -5.27
N VAL A 52 -9.77 -1.33 -5.27
CA VAL A 52 -9.16 -0.08 -4.78
C VAL A 52 -8.16 0.45 -5.79
N LEU A 53 -8.13 1.78 -5.96
CA LEU A 53 -7.11 2.46 -6.73
C LEU A 53 -5.96 2.82 -5.78
N VAL A 54 -4.80 2.22 -6.01
CA VAL A 54 -3.58 2.54 -5.28
C VAL A 54 -2.73 3.48 -6.12
N CYS A 55 -2.34 4.59 -5.51
CA CYS A 55 -1.50 5.62 -6.12
C CYS A 55 -0.13 5.62 -5.46
N SER A 56 0.93 5.88 -6.21
CA SER A 56 2.27 6.17 -5.67
C SER A 56 2.75 7.54 -6.13
N THR A 57 3.76 8.05 -5.44
CA THR A 57 4.46 9.30 -5.79
C THR A 57 5.97 9.10 -5.67
N HIS A 58 6.74 10.12 -6.07
CA HIS A 58 8.19 10.13 -5.88
C HIS A 58 8.52 10.03 -4.39
N ALA A 59 9.39 9.09 -4.02
CA ALA A 59 10.03 9.10 -2.71
C ALA A 59 10.86 10.39 -2.59
N ARG A 60 10.35 11.41 -1.87
CA ARG A 60 11.11 12.64 -1.62
C ARG A 60 12.23 12.39 -0.61
N GLN A 61 13.31 13.16 -0.75
CA GLN A 61 14.42 13.14 0.21
C GLN A 61 13.96 13.52 1.63
N PRO A 62 14.65 13.03 2.69
CA PRO A 62 14.12 12.89 4.05
C PRO A 62 13.85 14.20 4.83
N GLY A 63 14.00 15.38 4.20
CA GLY A 63 14.09 16.66 4.90
C GLY A 63 12.80 17.11 5.61
N THR A 64 11.65 16.54 5.27
CA THR A 64 10.33 16.94 5.82
C THR A 64 9.41 15.74 6.11
N LEU A 65 9.99 14.58 6.42
CA LEU A 65 9.21 13.39 6.75
C LEU A 65 8.72 13.50 8.20
N LEU A 66 7.41 13.67 8.39
CA LEU A 66 6.78 13.47 9.69
C LEU A 66 6.63 11.96 9.91
N ARG A 67 7.56 11.39 10.69
CA ARG A 67 7.51 10.00 11.12
C ARG A 67 6.75 9.90 12.44
N ASP A 68 5.75 9.03 12.49
CA ASP A 68 5.02 8.75 13.72
C ASP A 68 5.75 7.73 14.63
N ILE A 69 5.22 7.51 15.84
CA ILE A 69 5.80 6.56 16.80
C ILE A 69 5.79 5.10 16.32
N ASN A 70 4.92 4.77 15.36
CA ASN A 70 4.76 3.43 14.81
C ASN A 70 5.66 3.20 13.59
N GLY A 71 6.32 4.24 13.09
CA GLY A 71 7.21 4.15 11.93
C GLY A 71 6.54 4.45 10.61
N PHE A 72 5.29 4.90 10.59
CA PHE A 72 4.67 5.49 9.40
C PHE A 72 5.25 6.85 9.11
N VAL A 73 5.37 7.14 7.82
CA VAL A 73 5.91 8.35 7.26
C VAL A 73 4.84 8.97 6.39
N HIS A 74 4.40 10.16 6.74
CA HIS A 74 3.38 10.89 5.99
C HIS A 74 4.01 11.99 5.16
N HIS A 75 3.51 12.16 3.95
CA HIS A 75 4.01 13.17 3.03
C HIS A 75 2.89 13.71 2.13
N GLU A 76 2.81 15.03 2.09
CA GLU A 76 1.99 15.76 1.14
C GLU A 76 2.69 15.78 -0.22
N SER A 77 1.99 15.36 -1.26
CA SER A 77 2.49 15.44 -2.63
C SER A 77 1.36 15.76 -3.59
N SER A 78 1.60 16.69 -4.51
CA SER A 78 0.65 17.04 -5.57
C SER A 78 0.79 16.19 -6.84
N GLY A 79 1.77 15.28 -6.89
CA GLY A 79 2.08 14.50 -8.10
C GLY A 79 1.90 13.00 -7.88
N ILE A 80 0.88 12.40 -8.51
CA ILE A 80 0.78 10.94 -8.64
C ILE A 80 1.73 10.52 -9.78
N THR A 81 2.64 9.60 -9.49
CA THR A 81 3.61 9.08 -10.48
C THR A 81 3.14 7.79 -11.12
N SER A 82 2.37 6.99 -10.40
CA SER A 82 1.83 5.73 -10.92
C SER A 82 0.56 5.36 -10.19
N THR A 83 -0.31 4.61 -10.86
CA THR A 83 -1.55 4.08 -10.32
C THR A 83 -1.70 2.61 -10.67
N ALA A 84 -2.37 1.86 -9.80
CA ALA A 84 -2.74 0.46 -10.02
C ALA A 84 -4.12 0.21 -9.41
N ARG A 85 -4.96 -0.57 -10.08
CA ARG A 85 -6.21 -1.08 -9.48
C ARG A 85 -5.93 -2.43 -8.87
N VAL A 86 -6.26 -2.61 -7.60
CA VAL A 86 -6.11 -3.87 -6.88
C VAL A 86 -7.50 -4.39 -6.58
N ASP A 87 -7.80 -5.58 -7.09
CA ASP A 87 -9.05 -6.30 -6.85
C ASP A 87 -8.76 -7.64 -6.14
N ALA A 88 -9.77 -8.48 -6.00
CA ALA A 88 -9.66 -9.76 -5.30
C ALA A 88 -8.71 -10.79 -5.94
N ASN A 89 -8.19 -10.53 -7.15
CA ASN A 89 -7.23 -11.41 -7.83
C ASN A 89 -5.81 -10.88 -7.79
N HIS A 90 -5.58 -9.68 -7.25
CA HIS A 90 -4.29 -9.00 -7.28
C HIS A 90 -3.80 -8.64 -5.88
N PHE A 91 -2.49 -8.45 -5.78
CA PHE A 91 -1.86 -7.77 -4.66
C PHE A 91 -0.98 -6.64 -5.16
N ILE A 92 -0.65 -5.73 -4.25
CA ILE A 92 0.40 -4.75 -4.48
C ILE A 92 1.29 -4.66 -3.24
N PHE A 93 2.59 -4.59 -3.48
CA PHE A 93 3.63 -4.47 -2.47
C PHE A 93 4.43 -3.18 -2.67
N PHE A 94 4.68 -2.49 -1.56
CA PHE A 94 5.53 -1.32 -1.45
C PHE A 94 6.71 -1.62 -0.53
N HIS A 95 7.93 -1.36 -0.99
CA HIS A 95 9.11 -1.42 -0.13
C HIS A 95 9.06 -0.35 0.97
N PRO A 96 9.86 -0.50 2.05
CA PRO A 96 10.05 0.56 3.02
C PRO A 96 10.37 1.90 2.33
N TYR A 97 9.76 2.96 2.83
CA TYR A 97 9.83 4.32 2.27
C TYR A 97 9.24 4.50 0.86
N GLU A 98 8.61 3.50 0.26
CA GLU A 98 7.84 3.70 -0.98
C GLU A 98 6.47 4.29 -0.66
N PRO A 99 6.16 5.51 -1.13
CA PRO A 99 4.86 6.13 -0.99
C PRO A 99 3.70 5.38 -1.60
N TYR A 100 2.60 5.33 -0.86
CA TYR A 100 1.30 4.95 -1.40
C TYR A 100 0.16 5.80 -0.83
N ALA A 101 -0.92 5.90 -1.60
CA ALA A 101 -2.22 6.36 -1.16
C ALA A 101 -3.27 5.38 -1.70
N LEU A 102 -4.32 5.14 -0.93
CA LEU A 102 -5.37 4.19 -1.27
C LEU A 102 -6.67 4.95 -1.44
N ILE A 103 -7.26 4.87 -2.64
CA ILE A 103 -8.49 5.55 -3.03
C ILE A 103 -9.53 4.49 -3.31
N VAL A 104 -10.67 4.61 -2.63
CA VAL A 104 -11.79 3.69 -2.73
C VAL A 104 -12.94 4.42 -3.41
N GLU A 105 -13.35 3.99 -4.59
CA GLU A 105 -14.49 4.61 -5.31
C GLU A 105 -15.84 4.02 -4.89
N LYS A 106 -15.83 2.77 -4.40
CA LYS A 106 -16.97 2.01 -3.88
C LYS A 106 -16.50 1.15 -2.72
N GLU A 107 -17.39 0.83 -1.79
CA GLU A 107 -17.07 0.00 -0.62
C GLU A 107 -16.22 -1.23 -0.98
N ALA A 108 -15.12 -1.41 -0.26
CA ALA A 108 -14.16 -2.48 -0.48
C ALA A 108 -13.64 -3.04 0.86
N ALA A 109 -13.34 -4.33 0.90
CA ALA A 109 -12.72 -4.99 2.05
C ALA A 109 -11.23 -5.21 1.79
N VAL A 110 -10.37 -4.50 2.53
CA VAL A 110 -8.93 -4.42 2.24
C VAL A 110 -8.13 -4.86 3.46
N ALA A 111 -7.06 -5.62 3.25
CA ALA A 111 -6.05 -5.90 4.26
C ALA A 111 -4.78 -5.12 3.94
N ARG A 112 -4.26 -4.38 4.93
CA ARG A 112 -2.94 -3.72 4.88
C ARG A 112 -1.97 -4.45 5.79
N LEU A 113 -1.04 -5.18 5.21
CA LEU A 113 -0.06 -6.00 5.93
C LEU A 113 1.29 -5.31 5.95
N LEU A 114 1.86 -5.15 7.15
CA LEU A 114 3.26 -4.79 7.30
C LEU A 114 4.08 -6.08 7.30
N VAL A 115 4.99 -6.22 6.34
CA VAL A 115 5.77 -7.45 6.12
C VAL A 115 7.26 -7.18 6.24
N GLU A 116 8.00 -8.13 6.86
CA GLU A 116 9.44 -8.02 6.96
C GLU A 116 10.02 -8.19 5.56
N VAL A 117 10.87 -7.26 5.14
CA VAL A 117 11.60 -7.39 3.87
C VAL A 117 12.94 -8.06 4.18
N ARG A 118 13.17 -9.21 3.55
CA ARG A 118 14.35 -10.05 3.76
C ARG A 118 15.53 -9.67 2.88
#